data_AF-A0A1I0SC64-F1
#
_entry.id   AF-A0A1I0SC64-F1
#
_cell.length_a   1.000
_cell.length_b   1.000
_cell.length_c   1.000
_cell.angle_alpha   90.00
_cell.angle_beta   90.00
_cell.angle_gamma   90.00
#
_symmetry.space_group_name_H-M   'P 1'
#
loop_
_entity.id
_entity.type
_entity.pdbx_description
1 polymer ?
#
loop_
_entity_poly.entity_id
_entity_poly.type
_entity_poly.pdbx_seq_one_letter_code
_entity_poly.pdbx_strand_id
1 'polypeptide(L)'
;MKRTLFFISAATALVAMVSFSSCRKDPLKDMTNEESRIYITNHDSTANFSSYSTFSIVDSVAVLTRTSDSAKKALTDYDKKLIASVSAAMQQRGYTLVAKSAKPDLAVNLTRIDNSYTNISWNPGWWGGGGYWDPGYWGYPGGGWYWPSYYTVYQVNEKQVAIDVFDLKNPKNSKFIAVWNALWRGSGVWSIDNIDSMVKASFDQSPYLKK
;
A
#
# COMPACT_ATOMS: atom_id res chain seq x y z
N MET A 1 55.37 -30.92 36.32
CA MET A 1 53.89 -30.92 36.32
C MET A 1 53.25 -29.53 36.19
N LYS A 2 53.85 -28.42 36.65
CA LYS A 2 53.23 -27.07 36.57
C LYS A 2 53.27 -26.36 35.20
N ARG A 3 54.15 -26.75 34.27
CA ARG A 3 54.27 -26.10 32.93
C ARG A 3 53.25 -26.64 31.92
N THR A 4 52.83 -27.90 32.04
CA THR A 4 51.84 -28.52 31.14
C THR A 4 50.41 -28.04 31.40
N LEU A 5 50.10 -27.63 32.63
CA LEU A 5 48.79 -27.04 32.98
C LEU A 5 48.59 -25.64 32.38
N PHE A 6 49.64 -24.83 32.23
CA PHE A 6 49.52 -23.47 31.68
C PHE A 6 49.22 -23.45 30.18
N PHE A 7 49.76 -24.40 29.40
CA PHE A 7 49.49 -24.48 27.96
C PHE A 7 48.08 -25.00 27.64
N ILE A 8 47.52 -25.85 28.51
CA ILE A 8 46.14 -26.33 28.36
C ILE A 8 45.15 -25.20 28.67
N SER A 9 45.39 -24.39 29.70
CA SER A 9 44.51 -23.26 30.04
C SER A 9 44.49 -22.15 28.98
N ALA A 10 45.59 -21.89 28.29
CA ALA A 10 45.64 -20.90 27.21
C ALA A 10 44.92 -21.38 25.93
N ALA A 11 44.99 -22.68 25.62
CA ALA A 11 44.30 -23.27 24.46
C ALA A 11 42.77 -23.30 24.66
N THR A 12 42.30 -23.59 25.88
CA THR A 12 40.85 -23.59 26.18
C THR A 12 40.24 -22.18 26.17
N ALA A 13 41.01 -21.16 26.56
CA ALA A 13 40.55 -19.76 26.50
C ALA A 13 40.41 -19.23 25.07
N LEU A 14 41.28 -19.66 24.14
CA LEU A 14 41.22 -19.28 22.73
C LEU A 14 40.05 -19.96 21.99
N VAL A 15 39.75 -21.22 22.31
CA VAL A 15 38.59 -21.94 21.73
C VAL A 15 37.26 -21.37 22.23
N ALA A 16 37.17 -20.91 23.48
CA ALA A 16 35.96 -20.30 24.03
C ALA A 16 35.64 -18.91 23.45
N MET A 17 36.65 -18.17 22.95
CA MET A 17 36.43 -16.85 22.32
C MET A 17 35.94 -16.95 20.86
N VAL A 18 36.18 -18.07 20.17
CA VAL A 18 35.69 -18.29 18.78
C VAL A 18 34.22 -18.73 18.76
N SER A 19 33.71 -19.27 19.87
CA SER A 19 32.34 -19.80 19.99
C SER A 19 31.23 -18.74 20.13
N PHE A 20 31.58 -17.47 20.36
CA PHE A 20 30.62 -16.35 20.34
C PHE A 20 30.61 -15.60 19.02
N SER A 21 31.01 -16.26 17.93
CA SER A 21 30.59 -15.88 16.58
C SER A 21 29.08 -16.13 16.47
N SER A 22 28.27 -15.35 17.19
CA SER A 22 26.84 -15.30 16.97
C SER A 22 26.68 -14.82 15.53
N CYS A 23 26.47 -15.76 14.62
CA CYS A 23 25.85 -15.48 13.34
C CYS A 23 24.50 -14.88 13.69
N ARG A 24 24.43 -13.55 13.91
CA ARG A 24 23.18 -12.84 13.84
C ARG A 24 22.69 -13.15 12.43
N LYS A 25 21.65 -13.97 12.35
CA LYS A 25 20.97 -14.23 11.08
C LYS A 25 20.54 -12.86 10.61
N ASP A 26 21.25 -12.32 9.63
CA ASP A 26 20.88 -11.05 9.03
C ASP A 26 19.49 -11.29 8.46
N PRO A 27 18.43 -10.67 9.02
CA PRO A 27 17.07 -10.94 8.59
C PRO A 27 16.85 -10.59 7.12
N LEU A 28 17.76 -9.83 6.50
CA LEU A 28 17.73 -9.44 5.09
C LEU A 28 18.54 -10.37 4.19
N LYS A 29 19.42 -11.22 4.75
CA LYS A 29 20.22 -12.15 3.98
C LYS A 29 19.32 -13.30 3.53
N ASP A 30 19.19 -13.46 2.22
CA ASP A 30 18.36 -14.45 1.51
C ASP A 30 16.86 -14.10 1.34
N MET A 31 16.45 -12.85 1.57
CA MET A 31 15.09 -12.41 1.20
C MET A 31 14.95 -12.25 -0.32
N THR A 32 13.89 -12.83 -0.88
CA THR A 32 13.47 -12.58 -2.26
C THR A 32 12.97 -11.14 -2.43
N ASN A 33 12.89 -10.68 -3.68
CA ASN A 33 12.26 -9.39 -4.00
C ASN A 33 10.78 -9.33 -3.55
N GLU A 34 10.11 -10.47 -3.43
CA GLU A 34 8.74 -10.54 -2.92
C GLU A 34 8.69 -10.38 -1.41
N GLU A 35 9.56 -11.08 -0.68
CA GLU A 35 9.65 -10.97 0.78
C GLU A 35 10.08 -9.57 1.25
N SER A 36 10.81 -8.82 0.41
CA SER A 36 11.21 -7.44 0.72
C SER A 36 10.13 -6.39 0.42
N ARG A 37 9.02 -6.75 -0.23
CA ARG A 37 7.89 -5.83 -0.42
C ARG A 37 7.07 -5.71 0.87
N ILE A 38 6.75 -4.47 1.21
CA ILE A 38 5.93 -4.15 2.38
C ILE A 38 4.52 -3.84 1.90
N TYR A 39 3.55 -4.54 2.48
CA TYR A 39 2.13 -4.32 2.27
C TYR A 39 1.52 -3.76 3.55
N ILE A 40 1.01 -2.54 3.48
CA ILE A 40 0.30 -1.91 4.59
C ILE A 40 -1.16 -1.86 4.20
N THR A 41 -2.05 -2.42 5.01
CA THR A 41 -3.49 -2.33 4.83
C THR A 41 -4.14 -1.70 6.05
N ASN A 42 -4.98 -0.70 5.81
CA ASN A 42 -5.77 -0.03 6.84
C ASN A 42 -7.25 -0.19 6.50
N HIS A 43 -8.11 -0.20 7.52
CA HIS A 43 -9.56 -0.23 7.34
C HIS A 43 -10.28 0.54 8.44
N ASP A 44 -11.49 0.99 8.13
CA ASP A 44 -12.43 1.48 9.12
C ASP A 44 -13.10 0.29 9.82
N SER A 45 -12.76 0.08 11.09
CA SER A 45 -13.29 -1.01 11.92
C SER A 45 -14.79 -0.89 12.19
N THR A 46 -15.40 0.26 11.89
CA THR A 46 -16.84 0.50 12.01
C THR A 46 -17.58 0.35 10.69
N ALA A 47 -16.87 0.23 9.55
CA ALA A 47 -17.49 0.05 8.26
C ALA A 47 -18.10 -1.35 8.12
N ASN A 48 -19.38 -1.41 7.74
CA ASN A 48 -20.02 -2.67 7.40
C ASN A 48 -19.81 -2.99 5.91
N PHE A 49 -18.71 -3.67 5.59
CA PHE A 49 -18.34 -4.01 4.21
C PHE A 49 -19.38 -4.85 3.45
N SER A 50 -20.24 -5.59 4.17
CA SER A 50 -21.36 -6.36 3.59
C SER A 50 -22.53 -5.50 3.10
N SER A 51 -22.61 -4.25 3.57
CA SER A 51 -23.69 -3.32 3.22
C SER A 51 -23.51 -2.64 1.86
N TYR A 52 -22.31 -2.75 1.27
CA TYR A 52 -21.98 -2.27 -0.06
C TYR A 52 -22.21 -3.38 -1.08
N SER A 53 -22.73 -3.04 -2.26
CA SER A 53 -23.00 -4.00 -3.33
C SER A 53 -22.25 -3.70 -4.61
N THR A 54 -21.99 -2.43 -4.89
CA THR A 54 -21.43 -1.97 -6.16
C THR A 54 -20.17 -1.16 -5.94
N PHE A 55 -19.26 -1.24 -6.89
CA PHE A 55 -18.07 -0.38 -6.91
C PHE A 55 -17.81 0.13 -8.32
N SER A 56 -17.07 1.23 -8.40
CA SER A 56 -16.42 1.67 -9.63
C SER A 56 -14.98 2.02 -9.31
N ILE A 57 -14.12 1.90 -10.29
CA ILE A 57 -12.69 2.24 -10.21
C ILE A 57 -12.39 3.40 -11.15
N VAL A 58 -11.35 4.16 -10.85
CA VAL A 58 -10.82 5.21 -11.73
C VAL A 58 -10.44 4.66 -13.11
N ASP A 59 -10.61 5.48 -14.15
CA ASP A 59 -10.29 5.09 -15.53
C ASP A 59 -8.78 5.17 -15.87
N SER A 60 -8.00 5.75 -14.97
CA SER A 60 -6.57 5.97 -15.09
C SER A 60 -5.94 6.05 -13.69
N VAL A 61 -4.62 5.89 -13.62
CA VAL A 61 -3.89 5.92 -12.35
C VAL A 61 -3.33 7.33 -12.14
N ALA A 62 -3.55 7.89 -10.95
CA ALA A 62 -2.87 9.13 -10.59
C ALA A 62 -1.36 8.84 -10.43
N VAL A 63 -0.51 9.74 -10.90
CA VAL A 63 0.94 9.62 -10.75
C VAL A 63 1.44 10.88 -10.08
N LEU A 64 1.92 10.70 -8.86
CA LEU A 64 2.60 11.74 -8.09
C LEU A 64 4.10 11.61 -8.29
N THR A 65 4.70 12.71 -8.74
CA THR A 65 6.15 12.80 -8.96
C THR A 65 6.66 14.12 -8.39
N ARG A 66 7.90 14.11 -7.88
CA ARG A 66 8.58 15.30 -7.33
C ARG A 66 8.49 16.57 -8.18
N THR A 67 8.53 16.48 -9.51
CA THR A 67 8.65 17.66 -10.38
C THR A 67 7.35 18.48 -10.51
N SER A 68 6.29 18.10 -9.80
CA SER A 68 4.99 18.74 -9.91
C SER A 68 4.22 18.63 -8.59
N ASP A 69 3.70 19.74 -8.11
CA ASP A 69 2.69 19.77 -7.03
C ASP A 69 1.32 19.24 -7.49
N SER A 70 1.22 18.84 -8.78
CA SER A 70 0.04 18.24 -9.37
C SER A 70 0.26 16.79 -9.80
N ALA A 71 -0.75 15.96 -9.58
CA ALA A 71 -0.78 14.60 -10.10
C ALA A 71 -1.07 14.62 -11.60
N LYS A 72 -0.43 13.70 -12.33
CA LYS A 72 -0.80 13.39 -13.72
C LYS A 72 -1.68 12.15 -13.75
N LYS A 73 -2.50 11.99 -14.78
CA LYS A 73 -3.21 10.73 -15.04
C LYS A 73 -2.42 9.90 -16.05
N ALA A 74 -2.24 8.63 -15.77
CA ALA A 74 -1.53 7.70 -16.64
C ALA A 74 -2.36 6.44 -16.90
N LEU A 75 -2.22 5.92 -18.11
CA LEU A 75 -2.84 4.67 -18.56
C LEU A 75 -1.82 3.81 -19.31
N THR A 76 -0.64 3.64 -18.71
CA THR A 76 0.39 2.71 -19.20
C THR A 76 -0.08 1.26 -19.04
N ASP A 77 0.67 0.29 -19.59
CA ASP A 77 0.29 -1.12 -19.45
C ASP A 77 0.33 -1.59 -17.99
N TYR A 78 1.23 -1.03 -17.18
CA TYR A 78 1.20 -1.20 -15.73
C TYR A 78 -0.13 -0.71 -15.14
N ASP A 79 -0.56 0.51 -15.50
CA ASP A 79 -1.77 1.13 -14.96
C ASP A 79 -3.04 0.36 -15.35
N LYS A 80 -3.13 -0.08 -16.61
CA LYS A 80 -4.23 -0.92 -17.10
C LYS A 80 -4.29 -2.25 -16.36
N LYS A 81 -3.15 -2.92 -16.17
CA LYS A 81 -3.10 -4.19 -15.43
C LYS A 81 -3.46 -3.98 -13.96
N LEU A 82 -3.02 -2.89 -13.34
CA LEU A 82 -3.40 -2.54 -11.97
C LEU A 82 -4.92 -2.35 -11.83
N ILE A 83 -5.53 -1.55 -12.71
CA ILE A 83 -6.99 -1.34 -12.74
C ILE A 83 -7.73 -2.69 -12.89
N ALA A 84 -7.29 -3.52 -13.84
CA ALA A 84 -7.92 -4.82 -14.10
C ALA A 84 -7.79 -5.78 -12.91
N SER A 85 -6.59 -5.88 -12.32
CA SER A 85 -6.29 -6.79 -11.20
C SER A 85 -7.07 -6.40 -9.93
N VAL A 86 -7.10 -5.10 -9.58
CA VAL A 86 -7.89 -4.60 -8.44
C VAL A 86 -9.39 -4.78 -8.69
N SER A 87 -9.87 -4.54 -9.90
CA SER A 87 -11.28 -4.77 -10.26
C SER A 87 -11.67 -6.24 -10.09
N ALA A 88 -10.85 -7.16 -10.59
CA ALA A 88 -11.07 -8.59 -10.44
C ALA A 88 -11.07 -9.02 -8.97
N ALA A 89 -10.16 -8.48 -8.15
CA ALA A 89 -10.12 -8.75 -6.72
C ALA A 89 -11.38 -8.26 -6.00
N MET A 90 -11.86 -7.05 -6.29
CA MET A 90 -13.13 -6.54 -5.76
C MET A 90 -14.33 -7.40 -6.19
N GLN A 91 -14.36 -7.86 -7.44
CA GLN A 91 -15.41 -8.77 -7.92
C GLN A 91 -15.37 -10.14 -7.23
N GLN A 92 -14.19 -10.69 -6.99
CA GLN A 92 -14.02 -11.94 -6.22
C GLN A 92 -14.48 -11.78 -4.77
N ARG A 93 -14.50 -10.56 -4.23
CA ARG A 93 -15.08 -10.22 -2.92
C ARG A 93 -16.59 -10.00 -2.93
N GLY A 94 -17.25 -10.23 -4.06
CA GLY A 94 -18.72 -10.20 -4.20
C GLY A 94 -19.29 -8.85 -4.60
N TYR A 95 -18.46 -7.84 -4.85
CA TYR A 95 -18.92 -6.52 -5.32
C TYR A 95 -19.13 -6.52 -6.83
N THR A 96 -20.17 -5.83 -7.29
CA THR A 96 -20.47 -5.69 -8.72
C THR A 96 -19.80 -4.43 -9.27
N LEU A 97 -18.97 -4.57 -10.31
CA LEU A 97 -18.41 -3.43 -11.04
C LEU A 97 -19.53 -2.76 -11.83
N VAL A 98 -19.74 -1.46 -11.63
CA VAL A 98 -20.71 -0.65 -12.37
C VAL A 98 -20.05 0.59 -12.94
N ALA A 99 -20.69 1.20 -13.95
CA ALA A 99 -20.26 2.49 -14.44
C ALA A 99 -20.39 3.56 -13.33
N LYS A 100 -19.47 4.51 -13.30
CA LYS A 100 -19.52 5.65 -12.37
C LYS A 100 -20.86 6.40 -12.38
N SER A 101 -21.49 6.53 -13.54
CA SER A 101 -22.81 7.18 -13.70
C SER A 101 -23.95 6.41 -13.01
N ALA A 102 -23.76 5.13 -12.68
CA ALA A 102 -24.71 4.31 -11.96
C ALA A 102 -24.70 4.56 -10.43
N LYS A 103 -23.92 5.53 -9.95
CA LYS A 103 -23.81 5.89 -8.52
C LYS A 103 -23.41 4.68 -7.66
N PRO A 104 -22.19 4.14 -7.84
CA PRO A 104 -21.72 2.99 -7.08
C PRO A 104 -21.66 3.28 -5.58
N ASP A 105 -21.72 2.23 -4.76
CA ASP A 105 -21.57 2.37 -3.30
C ASP A 105 -20.12 2.70 -2.90
N LEU A 106 -19.15 2.14 -3.63
CA LEU A 106 -17.71 2.31 -3.38
C LEU A 106 -16.98 2.94 -4.57
N ALA A 107 -16.10 3.89 -4.31
CA ALA A 107 -15.08 4.34 -5.24
C ALA A 107 -13.75 3.67 -4.95
N VAL A 108 -13.03 3.27 -6.00
CA VAL A 108 -11.65 2.78 -5.91
C VAL A 108 -10.73 3.75 -6.66
N ASN A 109 -9.88 4.45 -5.92
CA ASN A 109 -8.85 5.30 -6.49
C ASN A 109 -7.50 4.56 -6.48
N LEU A 110 -6.72 4.77 -7.54
CA LEU A 110 -5.40 4.18 -7.70
C LEU A 110 -4.35 5.25 -7.93
N THR A 111 -3.20 5.05 -7.30
CA THR A 111 -2.08 5.98 -7.43
C THR A 111 -0.73 5.31 -7.40
N ARG A 112 0.17 5.81 -8.24
CA ARG A 112 1.62 5.61 -8.16
C ARG A 112 2.32 6.84 -7.58
N ILE A 113 3.27 6.62 -6.68
CA ILE A 113 4.04 7.68 -6.02
C ILE A 113 5.52 7.42 -6.26
N ASP A 114 6.23 8.38 -6.86
CA ASP A 114 7.69 8.34 -6.98
C ASP A 114 8.33 9.34 -6.01
N ASN A 115 8.77 8.82 -4.86
CA ASN A 115 9.46 9.60 -3.84
C ASN A 115 10.92 9.16 -3.64
N SER A 116 11.54 8.46 -4.62
CA SER A 116 12.89 7.88 -4.44
C SER A 116 14.04 8.89 -4.31
N TYR A 117 13.75 10.19 -4.22
CA TYR A 117 14.75 11.24 -4.37
C TYR A 117 14.85 12.28 -3.23
N THR A 118 14.07 12.27 -2.13
CA THR A 118 14.34 13.08 -0.88
C THR A 118 13.29 12.92 0.25
N ASN A 119 13.72 13.26 1.50
CA ASN A 119 12.92 13.54 2.72
C ASN A 119 11.84 14.62 2.53
N ILE A 120 10.73 14.28 1.87
CA ILE A 120 9.55 15.15 1.84
C ILE A 120 8.71 14.87 3.09
N SER A 121 8.38 15.94 3.81
CA SER A 121 7.32 15.93 4.82
C SER A 121 5.97 15.67 4.13
N TRP A 122 5.68 14.42 3.81
CA TRP A 122 4.37 14.06 3.27
C TRP A 122 3.38 13.98 4.41
N ASN A 123 2.54 15.00 4.51
CA ASN A 123 1.35 15.00 5.33
C ASN A 123 0.31 14.07 4.66
N PRO A 124 -0.20 13.04 5.32
CA PRO A 124 -1.27 12.17 4.80
C PRO A 124 -2.63 12.89 4.63
N GLY A 125 -2.68 14.20 4.33
CA GLY A 125 -3.91 14.98 4.12
C GLY A 125 -4.58 14.64 2.78
N TRP A 126 -4.83 13.35 2.56
CA TRP A 126 -4.61 12.64 1.32
C TRP A 126 -5.23 13.28 0.07
N TRP A 127 -4.30 13.57 -0.85
CA TRP A 127 -4.48 13.94 -2.25
C TRP A 127 -5.00 15.35 -2.61
N GLY A 128 -4.67 16.36 -1.82
CA GLY A 128 -5.04 17.76 -2.07
C GLY A 128 -4.25 18.53 -3.13
N GLY A 129 -3.39 17.87 -3.91
CA GLY A 129 -2.68 18.49 -5.04
C GLY A 129 -3.56 18.53 -6.28
N GLY A 130 -3.43 19.58 -7.11
CA GLY A 130 -4.14 19.67 -8.39
C GLY A 130 -3.96 18.40 -9.23
N GLY A 131 -4.97 17.98 -9.98
CA GLY A 131 -4.88 16.81 -10.86
C GLY A 131 -5.03 15.44 -10.19
N TYR A 132 -5.16 15.36 -8.85
CA TYR A 132 -5.68 14.15 -8.23
C TYR A 132 -7.18 13.94 -8.52
N TRP A 133 -7.71 12.76 -8.20
CA TRP A 133 -9.14 12.45 -8.23
C TRP A 133 -9.93 13.31 -7.25
N ASP A 134 -10.50 14.40 -7.78
CA ASP A 134 -11.43 15.26 -7.07
C ASP A 134 -12.73 14.51 -6.70
N PRO A 135 -13.35 14.75 -5.53
CA PRO A 135 -14.65 14.18 -5.20
C PRO A 135 -15.76 14.45 -6.23
N GLY A 136 -15.67 15.56 -6.98
CA GLY A 136 -16.52 15.87 -8.12
C GLY A 136 -16.42 14.86 -9.26
N TYR A 137 -15.27 14.19 -9.43
CA TYR A 137 -15.17 13.05 -10.34
C TYR A 137 -16.20 11.97 -9.99
N TRP A 138 -16.43 11.74 -8.70
CA TRP A 138 -17.37 10.76 -8.14
C TRP A 138 -18.78 11.31 -7.87
N GLY A 139 -19.08 12.51 -8.37
CA GLY A 139 -20.42 13.10 -8.27
C GLY A 139 -20.65 14.02 -7.07
N TYR A 140 -19.59 14.43 -6.37
CA TYR A 140 -19.69 15.40 -5.27
C TYR A 140 -18.77 16.62 -5.46
N PRO A 141 -19.07 17.51 -6.44
CA PRO A 141 -18.24 18.68 -6.72
C PRO A 141 -18.21 19.64 -5.52
N GLY A 142 -17.02 20.14 -5.17
CA GLY A 142 -16.82 20.98 -3.98
C GLY A 142 -16.86 20.22 -2.65
N GLY A 143 -17.08 18.90 -2.70
CA GLY A 143 -16.91 18.01 -1.55
C GLY A 143 -15.43 17.76 -1.24
N GLY A 144 -15.18 16.96 -0.21
CA GLY A 144 -13.83 16.57 0.19
C GLY A 144 -13.67 15.06 0.34
N TRP A 145 -12.43 14.67 0.62
CA TRP A 145 -12.13 13.34 1.13
C TRP A 145 -12.01 13.41 2.66
N TYR A 146 -12.58 12.44 3.35
CA TYR A 146 -12.38 12.19 4.76
C TYR A 146 -11.68 10.85 4.95
N TRP A 147 -10.86 10.84 5.98
CA TRP A 147 -9.65 10.06 5.96
C TRP A 147 -9.25 9.90 7.42
N PRO A 148 -9.37 8.67 7.96
CA PRO A 148 -9.17 8.48 9.38
C PRO A 148 -7.72 8.75 9.79
N SER A 149 -7.53 9.43 10.93
CA SER A 149 -6.21 9.86 11.41
C SER A 149 -5.25 8.73 11.71
N TYR A 150 -5.75 7.50 11.85
CA TYR A 150 -4.93 6.33 12.15
C TYR A 150 -4.35 5.65 10.91
N TYR A 151 -4.78 5.95 9.67
CA TYR A 151 -3.99 5.41 8.56
C TYR A 151 -2.70 6.23 8.48
N THR A 152 -1.59 5.53 8.67
CA THR A 152 -0.27 6.15 8.75
C THR A 152 0.50 5.78 7.50
N VAL A 153 0.98 6.79 6.78
CA VAL A 153 1.87 6.61 5.63
C VAL A 153 3.22 7.18 6.00
N TYR A 154 4.23 6.32 6.07
CA TYR A 154 5.59 6.72 6.42
C TYR A 154 6.28 7.36 5.22
N GLN A 155 7.02 8.44 5.50
CA GLN A 155 7.86 9.10 4.52
C GLN A 155 9.07 8.24 4.23
N VAL A 156 9.21 7.82 2.98
CA VAL A 156 10.34 7.00 2.55
C VAL A 156 10.83 7.38 1.17
N ASN A 157 12.10 7.11 0.92
CA ASN A 157 12.76 7.38 -0.34
C ASN A 157 12.58 6.21 -1.32
N GLU A 158 11.33 5.86 -1.62
CA GLU A 158 11.01 4.70 -2.45
C GLU A 158 9.79 4.98 -3.35
N LYS A 159 9.66 4.19 -4.42
CA LYS A 159 8.42 4.10 -5.19
C LYS A 159 7.34 3.41 -4.38
N GLN A 160 6.09 3.83 -4.59
CA GLN A 160 4.94 3.29 -3.87
C GLN A 160 3.72 3.20 -4.80
N VAL A 161 2.76 2.39 -4.39
CA VAL A 161 1.44 2.27 -5.03
C VAL A 161 0.38 2.27 -3.94
N ALA A 162 -0.65 3.07 -4.10
CA ALA A 162 -1.78 3.14 -3.18
C ALA A 162 -3.07 2.68 -3.88
N ILE A 163 -3.91 1.96 -3.13
CA ILE A 163 -5.28 1.62 -3.49
C ILE A 163 -6.16 2.16 -2.38
N ASP A 164 -7.07 3.06 -2.71
CA ASP A 164 -7.97 3.68 -1.74
C ASP A 164 -9.41 3.34 -2.09
N VAL A 165 -10.15 2.87 -1.08
CA VAL A 165 -11.57 2.56 -1.21
C VAL A 165 -12.37 3.51 -0.35
N PHE A 166 -13.30 4.22 -0.98
CA PHE A 166 -14.14 5.22 -0.33
C PHE A 166 -15.61 4.82 -0.34
N ASP A 167 -16.29 5.09 0.76
CA ASP A 167 -17.75 5.03 0.88
C ASP A 167 -18.36 6.26 0.21
N LEU A 168 -19.06 6.03 -0.91
CA LEU A 168 -19.83 7.04 -1.62
C LEU A 168 -21.29 7.13 -1.15
N LYS A 169 -21.78 6.10 -0.46
CA LYS A 169 -23.15 5.94 0.00
C LYS A 169 -23.43 6.75 1.26
N ASN A 170 -22.45 6.86 2.17
CA ASN A 170 -22.60 7.51 3.47
C ASN A 170 -21.60 8.67 3.68
N PRO A 171 -21.62 9.72 2.85
CA PRO A 171 -20.74 10.87 3.05
C PRO A 171 -21.04 11.58 4.39
N LYS A 172 -20.01 12.11 5.05
CA LYS A 172 -20.13 12.90 6.29
C LYS A 172 -19.52 14.28 6.10
N ASN A 173 -20.24 15.33 6.51
CA ASN A 173 -19.78 16.72 6.41
C ASN A 173 -19.26 17.08 5.01
N SER A 174 -20.01 16.69 3.98
CA SER A 174 -19.65 16.86 2.56
C SER A 174 -18.35 16.17 2.15
N LYS A 175 -18.01 15.05 2.80
CA LYS A 175 -16.81 14.27 2.49
C LYS A 175 -17.12 12.79 2.29
N PHE A 176 -16.56 12.20 1.24
CA PHE A 176 -16.51 10.75 1.08
C PHE A 176 -15.46 10.16 2.01
N ILE A 177 -15.79 9.05 2.67
CA ILE A 177 -14.98 8.51 3.76
C ILE A 177 -14.14 7.35 3.23
N ALA A 178 -12.84 7.38 3.44
CA ALA A 178 -12.01 6.21 3.20
C ALA A 178 -12.35 5.12 4.21
N VAL A 179 -12.72 3.96 3.69
CA VAL A 179 -13.09 2.79 4.49
C VAL A 179 -12.02 1.71 4.41
N TRP A 180 -11.18 1.73 3.38
CA TRP A 180 -10.03 0.85 3.27
C TRP A 180 -8.91 1.50 2.45
N ASN A 181 -7.68 1.18 2.79
CA ASN A 181 -6.50 1.60 2.04
C ASN A 181 -5.47 0.45 2.02
N ALA A 182 -4.79 0.28 0.88
CA ALA A 182 -3.55 -0.47 0.80
C ALA A 182 -2.43 0.42 0.25
N LEU A 183 -1.22 0.23 0.78
CA LEU A 183 0.00 0.87 0.32
C LEU A 183 1.10 -0.18 0.13
N TRP A 184 1.67 -0.21 -1.06
CA TRP A 184 2.76 -1.10 -1.43
C TRP A 184 4.06 -0.33 -1.51
N ARG A 185 5.12 -0.92 -0.96
CA ARG A 185 6.47 -0.33 -0.92
C ARG A 185 7.54 -1.40 -1.13
N GLY A 186 8.75 -0.97 -1.47
CA GLY A 186 9.91 -1.85 -1.66
C GLY A 186 10.16 -2.24 -3.12
N SER A 187 10.93 -3.31 -3.30
CA SER A 187 11.47 -3.71 -4.61
C SER A 187 10.39 -4.10 -5.61
N GLY A 188 10.47 -3.56 -6.82
CA GLY A 188 9.61 -3.97 -7.94
C GLY A 188 8.13 -3.59 -7.81
N VAL A 189 7.76 -2.62 -6.96
CA VAL A 189 6.36 -2.17 -6.84
C VAL A 189 5.80 -1.53 -8.11
N TRP A 190 6.64 -1.08 -9.04
CA TRP A 190 6.23 -0.61 -10.37
C TRP A 190 6.57 -1.62 -11.47
N SER A 191 6.86 -2.87 -11.11
CA SER A 191 7.01 -3.96 -12.07
C SER A 191 5.63 -4.54 -12.38
N ILE A 192 5.30 -4.61 -13.67
CA ILE A 192 4.01 -5.11 -14.16
C ILE A 192 3.77 -6.58 -13.75
N ASP A 193 4.83 -7.37 -13.67
CA ASP A 193 4.77 -8.81 -13.34
C ASP A 193 4.38 -9.06 -11.88
N ASN A 194 4.61 -8.08 -11.00
CA ASN A 194 4.31 -8.21 -9.57
C ASN A 194 2.87 -7.80 -9.21
N ILE A 195 2.11 -7.17 -10.13
CA ILE A 195 0.81 -6.57 -9.79
C ILE A 195 -0.15 -7.59 -9.17
N ASP A 196 -0.31 -8.76 -9.79
CA ASP A 196 -1.32 -9.72 -9.36
C ASP A 196 -0.99 -10.31 -7.98
N SER A 197 0.29 -10.58 -7.68
CA SER A 197 0.71 -11.04 -6.35
C SER A 197 0.58 -9.95 -5.30
N MET A 198 0.90 -8.70 -5.63
CA MET A 198 0.73 -7.56 -4.71
C MET A 198 -0.74 -7.29 -4.39
N VAL A 199 -1.63 -7.31 -5.40
CA VAL A 199 -3.08 -7.21 -5.21
C VAL A 199 -3.55 -8.36 -4.33
N LYS A 200 -3.21 -9.61 -4.68
CA LYS A 200 -3.61 -10.79 -3.90
C LYS A 200 -3.17 -10.67 -2.44
N ALA A 201 -1.93 -10.28 -2.18
CA ALA A 201 -1.40 -10.13 -0.83
C ALA A 201 -2.20 -9.10 0.00
N SER A 202 -2.55 -7.94 -0.57
CA SER A 202 -3.33 -6.92 0.15
C SER A 202 -4.77 -7.35 0.42
N PHE A 203 -5.41 -8.02 -0.54
CA PHE A 203 -6.77 -8.50 -0.35
C PHE A 203 -6.82 -9.67 0.64
N ASP A 204 -5.87 -10.61 0.59
CA ASP A 204 -5.78 -11.73 1.54
C ASP A 204 -5.57 -11.26 2.99
N GLN A 205 -4.79 -10.19 3.19
CA GLN A 205 -4.64 -9.51 4.49
C GLN A 205 -5.91 -8.77 4.95
N SER A 206 -6.90 -8.64 4.07
CA SER A 206 -8.16 -7.92 4.32
C SER A 206 -9.38 -8.84 4.23
N PRO A 207 -9.51 -9.88 5.08
CA PRO A 207 -10.61 -10.84 4.99
C PRO A 207 -11.99 -10.23 5.28
N TYR A 208 -12.02 -9.07 5.92
CA TYR A 208 -13.22 -8.28 6.22
C TYR A 208 -13.75 -7.49 5.01
N LEU A 209 -12.91 -7.22 3.99
CA LEU A 209 -13.33 -6.54 2.76
C LEU A 209 -14.02 -7.54 1.85
N LYS A 210 -15.30 -7.77 2.10
CA LYS A 210 -16.19 -8.64 1.31
C LYS A 210 -17.65 -8.28 1.53
N LYS A 211 -18.47 -8.58 0.52
CA LYS A 211 -19.93 -8.51 0.61
C LYS A 211 -20.49 -9.60 1.53
#